data_AF-A0AAU9CNP6-F1
#
_entry.id   AF-A0AAU9CNP6-F1
#
_cell.length_a   1.000
_cell.length_b   1.000
_cell.length_c   1.000
_cell.angle_alpha   90.00
_cell.angle_beta   90.00
_cell.angle_gamma   90.00
#
_symmetry.space_group_name_H-M   'P 1'
#
loop_
_entity.id
_entity.type
_entity.pdbx_description
1 polymer ?
#
loop_
_entity_poly.entity_id
_entity_poly.type
_entity_poly.pdbx_seq_one_letter_code
_entity_poly.pdbx_strand_id
1 'polypeptide(L)' 'MLDAVERARSKLDAQMLYAEEEGRKRGEREGLEQGLEQGIKQTKIDTAKKMLKMGMKVEEISVVTDLSVEEIENLK' A
#
# COMPACT_ATOMS: atom_id res chain seq x y z
N MET A 1 41.21 -29.46 -3.39
CA MET A 1 40.40 -29.00 -2.24
C MET A 1 40.04 -27.52 -2.34
N LEU A 2 40.96 -26.63 -2.75
CA LEU A 2 40.70 -25.18 -2.93
C LEU A 2 39.48 -24.87 -3.83
N ASP A 3 39.33 -25.55 -4.97
CA ASP A 3 38.21 -25.31 -5.91
C ASP A 3 36.80 -25.64 -5.37
N ALA A 4 36.68 -26.51 -4.37
CA ALA A 4 35.38 -26.88 -3.82
C ALA A 4 34.87 -25.80 -2.85
N VAL A 5 35.77 -25.22 -2.05
CA VAL A 5 35.48 -24.13 -1.13
C VAL A 5 35.15 -22.85 -1.90
N GLU A 6 35.91 -22.56 -2.95
CA GLU A 6 35.68 -21.38 -3.79
C GLU A 6 34.32 -21.43 -4.51
N ARG A 7 33.94 -22.61 -5.05
CA ARG A 7 32.61 -22.82 -5.63
C ARG A 7 31.48 -22.70 -4.60
N ALA A 8 31.67 -23.22 -3.40
CA ALA A 8 30.69 -23.09 -2.33
C ALA A 8 30.48 -21.63 -1.91
N ARG A 9 31.58 -20.87 -1.78
CA ARG A 9 31.54 -19.44 -1.48
C ARG A 9 30.83 -18.63 -2.57
N SER A 10 31.20 -18.83 -3.83
CA SER A 10 30.56 -18.14 -4.96
C SER A 10 29.05 -18.39 -5.02
N LYS A 11 28.61 -19.62 -4.71
CA LYS A 11 27.18 -19.94 -4.64
C LYS A 11 26.48 -19.23 -3.49
N LEU A 12 27.12 -19.15 -2.31
CA LEU A 12 26.58 -18.44 -1.16
C LEU A 12 26.43 -16.95 -1.48
N ASP A 13 27.46 -16.33 -2.06
CA ASP A 13 27.45 -14.91 -2.42
C ASP A 13 26.33 -14.59 -3.42
N ALA A 14 26.14 -15.45 -4.44
CA ALA A 14 25.05 -15.32 -5.39
C ALA A 14 23.66 -15.45 -4.73
N GLN A 15 23.51 -16.37 -3.78
CA GLN A 15 22.26 -16.54 -3.02
C GLN A 15 21.97 -15.34 -2.12
N MET A 16 22.99 -14.76 -1.49
CA MET A 16 22.86 -13.56 -0.66
C MET A 16 22.43 -12.36 -1.50
N LEU A 17 23.10 -12.12 -2.64
CA LEU A 17 22.72 -11.04 -3.56
C LEU A 17 21.28 -11.19 -4.07
N TYR A 18 20.88 -12.41 -4.44
CA TYR A 18 19.51 -12.68 -4.85
C TYR A 18 18.51 -12.41 -3.73
N ALA A 19 18.80 -12.86 -2.50
CA ALA A 19 17.94 -12.63 -1.35
C ALA A 19 17.80 -11.14 -1.01
N GLU A 20 18.88 -10.36 -1.08
CA GLU A 20 18.86 -8.91 -0.90
C GLU A 20 18.03 -8.21 -1.97
N GLU A 21 18.20 -8.58 -3.24
CA GLU A 21 17.46 -7.99 -4.35
C GLU A 21 15.96 -8.30 -4.27
N GLU A 22 15.60 -9.56 -3.99
CA GLU A 22 14.21 -9.97 -3.79
C GLU A 22 13.58 -9.30 -2.56
N GLY A 23 14.35 -9.16 -1.47
CA GLY A 23 13.93 -8.43 -0.28
C GLY A 23 13.60 -6.97 -0.59
N ARG A 24 14.49 -6.28 -1.32
CA ARG A 24 14.29 -4.90 -1.75
C ARG A 24 13.07 -4.77 -2.66
N LYS A 25 12.96 -5.60 -3.70
CA LYS A 25 11.82 -5.59 -4.64
C LYS A 25 10.49 -5.85 -3.93
N ARG A 26 10.47 -6.78 -2.98
CA ARG A 26 9.29 -7.09 -2.18
C ARG A 26 8.90 -5.88 -1.33
N GLY A 27 9.84 -5.30 -0.59
CA GLY A 27 9.58 -4.13 0.25
C GLY A 27 9.08 -2.92 -0.54
N GLU A 28 9.65 -2.67 -1.72
CA GLU A 28 9.19 -1.59 -2.61
C GLU A 28 7.76 -1.82 -3.11
N ARG A 29 7.43 -3.05 -3.51
CA ARG A 29 6.08 -3.40 -3.98
C ARG A 29 5.06 -3.29 -2.85
N GLU A 30 5.34 -3.88 -1.69
CA GLU A 30 4.44 -3.85 -0.53
C GLU A 30 4.24 -2.42 -0.03
N GLY A 31 5.31 -1.63 0.06
CA GLY A 31 5.23 -0.22 0.46
C GLY A 31 4.41 0.63 -0.51
N LEU A 32 4.58 0.42 -1.83
CA LEU A 32 3.79 1.12 -2.84
C LEU A 32 2.31 0.75 -2.76
N GLU A 33 1.99 -0.54 -2.65
CA GLU A 33 0.63 -1.04 -2.56
C GLU A 33 -0.09 -0.48 -1.32
N GLN A 34 0.55 -0.58 -0.15
CA GLN A 34 0.02 -0.01 1.10
C GLN A 34 -0.16 1.51 1.02
N GLY A 35 0.81 2.22 0.43
CA GLY A 35 0.74 3.68 0.27
C GLY A 35 -0.41 4.11 -0.64
N LEU A 36 -0.63 3.38 -1.75
CA LEU A 36 -1.75 3.65 -2.67
C LEU A 36 -3.10 3.37 -2.00
N GLU A 37 -3.26 2.24 -1.31
CA GLU A 37 -4.50 1.91 -0.60
C GLU A 37 -4.84 2.96 0.47
N GLN A 38 -3.85 3.34 1.30
CA GLN A 38 -4.01 4.38 2.30
C GLN A 38 -4.36 5.73 1.68
N GLY A 39 -3.69 6.12 0.59
CA GLY A 39 -3.96 7.37 -0.12
C GLY A 39 -5.36 7.43 -0.72
N ILE A 40 -5.83 6.34 -1.34
CA ILE A 40 -7.19 6.22 -1.88
C ILE A 40 -8.21 6.36 -0.76
N LYS A 41 -8.05 5.61 0.34
CA LYS A 41 -8.96 5.66 1.49
C LYS A 41 -9.00 7.07 2.11
N GLN A 42 -7.84 7.67 2.34
CA GLN A 42 -7.74 9.02 2.90
C GLN A 42 -8.44 10.05 1.99
N THR A 43 -8.24 9.95 0.68
CA THR A 43 -8.87 10.85 -0.30
C THR A 43 -10.39 10.73 -0.30
N LYS A 44 -10.94 9.50 -0.21
CA LYS A 44 -12.39 9.27 -0.09
C LYS A 44 -12.96 9.97 1.16
N ILE A 45 -12.31 9.78 2.30
CA ILE A 45 -12.72 10.37 3.58
C ILE A 45 -12.65 11.91 3.55
N ASP A 46 -11.55 12.48 3.06
CA ASP A 46 -11.38 13.94 3.01
C ASP A 46 -12.37 14.59 2.04
N THR A 47 -12.66 13.93 0.93
CA THR A 47 -13.67 14.36 -0.03
C THR A 47 -15.07 14.32 0.62
N ALA A 48 -15.44 13.23 1.28
CA ALA A 48 -16.70 13.12 2.00
C ALA A 48 -16.86 14.22 3.06
N LYS A 49 -15.81 14.49 3.86
CA LYS A 49 -15.82 15.58 4.86
C LYS A 49 -16.06 16.95 4.23
N LYS A 50 -15.45 17.23 3.06
CA LYS A 50 -15.68 18.49 2.34
C LYS A 50 -17.11 18.59 1.83
N MET A 51 -17.66 17.52 1.27
CA MET A 51 -19.04 17.48 0.76
C MET A 51 -20.08 17.64 1.88
N LEU A 52 -19.86 17.02 3.05
CA LEU A 52 -20.68 17.23 4.25
C LEU A 52 -20.68 18.71 4.67
N LYS A 53 -19.50 19.36 4.70
CA LYS A 53 -19.38 20.79 4.99
C LYS A 53 -20.10 21.68 3.97
N MET A 54 -20.25 21.21 2.73
CA MET A 54 -21.02 21.88 1.69
C MET A 54 -22.53 21.60 1.77
N GLY A 55 -22.98 20.79 2.72
CA GLY A 55 -24.40 20.48 2.93
C GLY A 55 -24.97 19.45 1.95
N MET A 56 -24.13 18.67 1.27
CA MET A 56 -24.60 17.58 0.40
C MET A 56 -25.24 16.45 1.23
N LYS A 57 -26.20 15.74 0.64
CA LYS A 57 -26.88 14.63 1.32
C LYS A 57 -25.96 13.42 1.44
N VAL A 58 -26.10 12.68 2.53
CA VAL A 58 -25.24 11.53 2.83
C VAL A 58 -25.36 10.44 1.75
N GLU A 59 -26.55 10.24 1.21
CA GLU A 59 -26.79 9.29 0.12
C GLU A 59 -26.05 9.67 -1.17
N GLU A 60 -25.97 10.97 -1.48
CA GLU A 60 -25.24 11.49 -2.65
C GLU A 60 -23.73 11.33 -2.45
N ILE A 61 -23.24 11.63 -1.24
CA ILE A 61 -21.82 11.48 -0.88
C ILE A 61 -21.40 10.01 -0.96
N SER A 62 -22.27 9.08 -0.52
CA SER A 62 -22.02 7.64 -0.59
C SER A 62 -21.75 7.18 -2.01
N VAL A 63 -22.57 7.63 -2.97
CA VAL A 63 -22.38 7.31 -4.39
C VAL A 63 -21.09 7.90 -4.95
N VAL A 64 -20.73 9.13 -4.57
CA VAL A 64 -19.54 9.80 -5.15
C VAL A 64 -18.23 9.26 -4.57
N THR A 65 -18.23 8.90 -3.30
CA THR A 65 -17.00 8.52 -2.58
C THR A 65 -16.80 7.01 -2.45
N ASP A 66 -17.79 6.20 -2.85
CA ASP A 66 -17.86 4.76 -2.59
C ASP A 66 -17.65 4.42 -1.10
N LEU A 67 -18.09 5.30 -0.20
CA LEU A 67 -18.17 5.04 1.23
C LEU A 67 -19.60 4.64 1.57
N SER A 68 -19.76 3.76 2.54
CA SER A 68 -21.09 3.45 3.08
C SER A 68 -21.69 4.68 3.79
N VAL A 69 -23.02 4.72 3.85
CA VAL A 69 -23.75 5.73 4.64
C VAL A 69 -23.27 5.73 6.09
N GLU A 70 -23.04 4.55 6.69
CA GLU A 70 -22.52 4.42 8.05
C GLU A 70 -21.13 5.04 8.21
N GLU A 71 -20.21 4.77 7.28
CA GLU A 71 -18.87 5.39 7.30
C GLU A 71 -18.96 6.91 7.22
N ILE A 72 -19.85 7.46 6.39
CA ILE A 72 -20.03 8.91 6.22
C ILE A 72 -20.68 9.55 7.46
N GLU A 73 -21.67 8.90 8.06
CA GLU A 73 -22.29 9.36 9.31
C GLU A 73 -21.27 9.46 10.44
N ASN A 74 -20.31 8.53 10.50
CA ASN A 74 -19.20 8.55 11.46
C ASN A 74 -18.17 9.67 11.20
N LEU A 75 -18.27 10.45 10.11
CA LEU A 75 -17.38 11.59 9.82
C LEU A 75 -17.93 12.95 10.29
N LYS A 76 -19.20 13.01 10.71
CA LYS A 76 -19.84 14.24 11.22
C LYS A 76 -19.31 14.61 12.60
#